data_AF-A0A7X1J5V1-F1
#
_entry.id   AF-A0A7X1J5V1-F1
#
_cell.length_a   1.000
_cell.length_b   1.000
_cell.length_c   1.000
_cell.angle_alpha   90.00
_cell.angle_beta   90.00
_cell.angle_gamma   90.00
#
_symmetry.space_group_name_H-M   'P 1'
#
loop_
_entity.id
_entity.type
_entity.pdbx_description
1 polymer ?
#
loop_
_entity_poly.entity_id
_entity_poly.type
_entity_poly.pdbx_seq_one_letter_code
_entity_poly.pdbx_strand_id
1 'polypeptide(L)'
;MNTQTVRLDSLPEAAVMLLRAVHDALDVPLPGVTDADERAYATLLQLRTRDALVILAAVLNKGHDIAPAAESLYSWTAERPVSYTPWSEDGGSA
;
A
#
# COMPACT_ATOMS: atom_id res chain seq x y z
N MET A 1 -7.71 13.46 -26.66
CA MET A 1 -7.11 13.74 -25.33
C MET A 1 -5.67 14.17 -25.58
N ASN A 2 -5.29 15.37 -25.16
CA ASN A 2 -3.89 15.78 -25.15
C ASN A 2 -3.27 15.15 -23.91
N THR A 3 -2.41 14.14 -24.06
CA THR A 3 -1.73 13.52 -22.92
C THR A 3 -0.60 14.44 -22.50
N GLN A 4 -0.90 15.38 -21.61
CA GLN A 4 0.12 16.22 -21.01
C GLN A 4 0.90 15.35 -20.01
N THR A 5 2.20 15.18 -20.25
CA THR A 5 3.06 14.41 -19.35
C THR A 5 3.19 15.18 -18.03
N VAL A 6 2.74 14.58 -16.93
CA VAL A 6 2.89 15.12 -15.57
C VAL A 6 4.04 14.41 -14.89
N ARG A 7 4.95 15.17 -14.28
CA ARG A 7 6.09 14.64 -13.53
C ARG A 7 5.75 14.65 -12.04
N LEU A 8 6.32 13.72 -11.27
CA LEU A 8 6.02 13.58 -9.84
C LEU A 8 6.37 14.86 -9.04
N ASP A 9 7.48 15.51 -9.40
CA ASP A 9 7.95 16.77 -8.81
C ASP A 9 7.05 17.98 -9.11
N SER A 10 6.17 17.87 -10.11
CA SER A 10 5.15 18.88 -10.43
C SER A 10 3.84 18.70 -9.68
N LEU A 11 3.68 17.60 -8.92
CA LEU A 11 2.47 17.36 -8.14
C LEU A 11 2.52 18.12 -6.80
N PRO A 12 1.36 18.51 -6.26
CA PRO A 12 1.28 18.98 -4.88
C PRO A 12 1.83 17.93 -3.91
N GLU A 13 2.53 18.37 -2.87
CA GLU A 13 3.17 17.49 -1.88
C GLU A 13 2.20 16.47 -1.29
N ALA A 14 0.98 16.89 -0.93
CA ALA A 14 -0.05 16.00 -0.39
C ALA A 14 -0.41 14.85 -1.37
N ALA A 15 -0.44 15.12 -2.68
CA ALA A 15 -0.71 14.09 -3.68
C ALA A 15 0.45 13.09 -3.78
N VAL A 16 1.70 13.57 -3.70
CA VAL A 16 2.88 12.71 -3.65
C VAL A 16 2.87 11.84 -2.39
N MET A 17 2.50 12.41 -1.23
CA MET A 17 2.36 11.67 0.02
C MET A 17 1.31 10.56 -0.09
N LEU A 18 0.14 10.85 -0.68
CA LEU A 18 -0.89 9.83 -0.89
C LEU A 18 -0.41 8.71 -1.81
N LEU A 19 0.27 9.05 -2.92
CA LEU A 19 0.83 8.04 -3.84
C LEU A 19 1.86 7.15 -3.14
N ARG A 20 2.73 7.73 -2.30
CA ARG A 20 3.69 6.97 -1.49
C ARG A 20 2.98 6.10 -0.46
N ALA A 21 1.98 6.62 0.24
CA ALA A 21 1.20 5.83 1.21
C ALA A 21 0.51 4.63 0.55
N VAL A 22 -0.04 4.80 -0.66
CA VAL A 22 -0.63 3.70 -1.45
C VAL A 22 0.45 2.71 -1.89
N HIS A 23 1.60 3.19 -2.37
CA HIS A 23 2.73 2.33 -2.70
C HIS A 23 3.13 1.49 -1.49
N ASP A 24 3.40 2.11 -0.35
CA ASP A 24 3.91 1.44 0.86
C ASP A 24 2.87 0.45 1.45
N ALA A 25 1.58 0.74 1.28
CA ALA A 25 0.52 -0.20 1.66
C ALA A 25 0.51 -1.46 0.77
N LEU A 26 0.81 -1.31 -0.52
CA LEU A 26 0.73 -2.41 -1.51
C LEU A 26 2.08 -3.09 -1.78
N ASP A 27 3.18 -2.47 -1.38
CA ASP A 27 4.55 -3.01 -1.47
C ASP A 27 4.77 -4.05 -0.37
N VAL A 28 4.09 -5.19 -0.53
CA VAL A 28 4.09 -6.31 0.40
C VAL A 28 5.07 -7.37 -0.13
N PRO A 29 6.13 -7.73 0.64
CA PRO A 29 7.09 -8.73 0.21
C PRO A 29 6.43 -10.07 -0.13
N LEU A 30 6.94 -10.78 -1.13
CA LEU A 30 6.45 -12.13 -1.42
C LEU A 30 6.67 -13.05 -0.19
N PRO A 31 5.75 -13.99 0.09
CA PRO A 31 5.91 -14.95 1.18
C PRO A 31 6.94 -16.03 0.82
N GLY A 32 7.53 -16.63 1.85
CA GLY A 32 8.16 -17.95 1.74
C GLY A 32 7.16 -19.03 1.29
N VAL A 33 7.67 -20.22 1.00
CA VAL A 33 6.90 -21.29 0.33
C VAL A 33 6.02 -22.13 1.26
N THR A 34 5.86 -21.74 2.52
CA THR A 34 5.01 -22.47 3.46
C THR A 34 3.55 -22.04 3.31
N ASP A 35 2.61 -22.98 3.45
CA ASP A 35 1.16 -22.67 3.46
C ASP A 35 0.79 -21.60 4.50
N ALA A 36 1.53 -21.53 5.61
CA ALA A 36 1.31 -20.55 6.66
C ALA A 36 1.72 -19.14 6.22
N ASP A 37 2.90 -19.01 5.59
CA ASP A 37 3.39 -17.74 5.05
C ASP A 37 2.51 -17.26 3.90
N GLU A 38 2.14 -18.14 2.97
CA GLU A 38 1.24 -17.81 1.85
C GLU A 38 -0.13 -17.31 2.34
N ARG A 39 -0.70 -17.97 3.36
CA ARG A 39 -1.99 -17.55 3.95
C ARG A 39 -1.88 -16.22 4.68
N ALA A 40 -0.78 -16.00 5.41
CA ALA A 40 -0.52 -14.74 6.10
C ALA A 40 -0.33 -13.59 5.10
N TYR A 41 0.42 -13.82 4.01
CA TYR A 41 0.57 -12.88 2.91
C TYR A 41 -0.76 -12.54 2.25
N ALA A 42 -1.55 -13.54 1.86
CA ALA A 42 -2.84 -13.32 1.21
C ALA A 42 -3.78 -12.50 2.10
N THR A 43 -3.81 -12.81 3.41
CA THR A 43 -4.60 -12.05 4.40
C THR A 43 -4.11 -10.61 4.50
N LEU A 44 -2.80 -10.39 4.62
CA LEU A 44 -2.22 -9.06 4.75
C LEU A 44 -2.49 -8.21 3.50
N LEU A 45 -2.22 -8.76 2.31
CA LEU A 45 -2.43 -8.09 1.04
C LEU A 45 -3.90 -7.70 0.86
N GLN A 46 -4.83 -8.59 1.19
CA GLN A 46 -6.26 -8.30 1.13
C GLN A 46 -6.65 -7.14 2.05
N LEU A 47 -6.17 -7.14 3.30
CA LEU A 47 -6.46 -6.07 4.26
C LEU A 47 -5.88 -4.73 3.82
N ARG A 48 -4.60 -4.68 3.44
CA ARG A 48 -3.95 -3.43 3.01
C ARG A 48 -4.53 -2.90 1.70
N THR A 49 -4.89 -3.78 0.76
CA THR A 49 -5.59 -3.39 -0.48
C THR A 49 -6.95 -2.78 -0.19
N ARG A 50 -7.75 -3.42 0.69
CA ARG A 50 -9.05 -2.88 1.11
C ARG A 50 -8.89 -1.49 1.72
N ASP A 51 -7.92 -1.32 2.61
CA ASP A 51 -7.68 -0.08 3.32
C ASP A 51 -7.22 1.04 2.37
N ALA A 52 -6.34 0.75 1.42
CA ALA A 52 -5.95 1.69 0.35
C ALA A 52 -7.15 2.09 -0.52
N LEU A 53 -8.03 1.13 -0.89
CA LEU A 53 -9.24 1.41 -1.65
C LEU A 53 -10.22 2.31 -0.89
N VAL A 54 -10.37 2.11 0.43
CA VAL A 54 -11.21 2.96 1.28
C VAL A 54 -10.69 4.40 1.30
N ILE A 55 -9.38 4.57 1.49
CA ILE A 55 -8.73 5.89 1.50
C ILE A 55 -8.88 6.59 0.14
N LEU A 56 -8.62 5.89 -0.97
CA LEU A 56 -8.80 6.43 -2.31
C LEU A 56 -10.26 6.81 -2.58
N ALA A 57 -11.23 5.99 -2.16
CA ALA A 57 -12.64 6.31 -2.30
C ALA A 57 -13.04 7.54 -1.48
N ALA A 58 -12.48 7.72 -0.28
CA ALA A 58 -12.72 8.89 0.56
C ALA A 58 -12.22 10.18 -0.13
N VAL A 59 -11.03 10.17 -0.72
CA VAL A 59 -10.48 11.32 -1.43
C VAL A 59 -11.24 11.57 -2.74
N LEU A 60 -11.33 10.56 -3.61
CA LEU A 60 -11.84 10.71 -4.97
C LEU A 60 -13.35 10.92 -5.03
N ASN A 61 -14.11 10.26 -4.16
CA ASN A 61 -15.57 10.23 -4.25
C ASN A 61 -16.26 11.02 -3.13
N LYS A 62 -15.57 11.28 -2.01
CA LYS A 62 -16.15 11.97 -0.84
C LYS A 62 -15.49 13.32 -0.55
N GLY A 63 -14.46 13.70 -1.30
CA GLY A 63 -13.80 15.00 -1.18
C GLY A 63 -13.05 15.18 0.14
N HIS A 64 -12.55 14.09 0.74
CA HIS A 64 -11.70 14.19 1.91
C HIS A 64 -10.36 14.84 1.57
N ASP A 65 -9.79 15.55 2.55
CA ASP A 65 -8.47 16.16 2.40
C ASP A 65 -7.38 15.11 2.16
N ILE A 66 -6.51 15.38 1.19
CA ILE A 66 -5.50 14.42 0.70
C ILE A 66 -4.47 14.10 1.78
N ALA A 67 -3.93 15.11 2.47
CA ALA A 67 -2.86 14.91 3.45
C ALA A 67 -3.31 14.06 4.67
N PRO A 68 -4.43 14.37 5.35
CA PRO A 68 -4.94 13.53 6.43
C PRO A 68 -5.30 12.10 5.98
N ALA A 69 -5.77 11.94 4.74
CA ALA A 69 -6.06 10.62 4.18
C ALA A 69 -4.77 9.81 3.97
N ALA A 70 -3.69 10.43 3.50
CA ALA A 70 -2.37 9.80 3.38
C ALA A 70 -1.82 9.38 4.75
N GLU A 71 -1.89 10.26 5.76
CA GLU A 71 -1.47 9.96 7.14
C GLU A 71 -2.27 8.79 7.74
N SER A 72 -3.58 8.74 7.48
CA SER A 72 -4.44 7.64 7.92
C SER A 72 -4.01 6.31 7.31
N LEU A 73 -3.71 6.29 6.00
CA LEU A 73 -3.23 5.08 5.33
C LEU A 73 -1.86 4.63 5.86
N TYR A 74 -0.98 5.58 6.16
CA TYR A 74 0.30 5.28 6.83
C TYR A 74 0.08 4.62 8.19
N SER A 75 -0.80 5.19 9.02
CA SER A 75 -1.15 4.61 10.33
C SER A 75 -1.70 3.19 10.19
N TRP A 76 -2.66 2.97 9.28
CA TRP A 76 -3.27 1.67 9.06
C TRP A 76 -2.28 0.63 8.53
N THR A 77 -1.33 1.05 7.70
CA THR A 77 -0.25 0.20 7.19
C THR A 77 0.69 -0.23 8.33
N ALA A 78 1.04 0.70 9.23
CA ALA A 78 1.88 0.43 10.40
C ALA A 78 1.22 -0.53 11.41
N GLU A 79 -0.10 -0.47 11.55
CA GLU A 79 -0.88 -1.40 12.40
C GLU A 79 -0.89 -2.85 11.87
N ARG A 80 -0.50 -3.06 10.61
CA ARG A 80 -0.53 -4.35 9.92
C ARG A 80 0.85 -4.69 9.40
N PRO A 81 1.85 -4.94 10.27
CA PRO A 81 3.20 -5.29 9.83
C PRO A 81 3.21 -6.65 9.10
N VAL A 82 4.26 -6.88 8.30
CA VAL A 82 4.55 -8.21 7.75
C VAL A 82 4.82 -9.17 8.90
N SER A 83 4.10 -10.29 8.93
CA SER A 83 4.16 -11.28 10.01
C SER A 83 4.60 -12.67 9.57
N TYR A 84 4.91 -12.83 8.29
CA TYR A 84 5.40 -14.07 7.67
C TYR A 84 6.86 -13.91 7.28
N THR A 85 7.52 -15.04 6.97
CA THR A 85 8.90 -15.01 6.47
C THR A 85 8.90 -14.53 5.02
N PRO A 86 9.51 -13.38 4.67
CA PRO A 86 9.59 -12.96 3.28
C PRO A 86 10.47 -13.90 2.46
N TRP A 87 10.14 -14.04 1.18
CA TRP A 87 10.96 -14.75 0.23
C TRP A 87 12.33 -14.06 0.07
N SER A 88 13.40 -14.85 0.12
CA SER A 88 14.76 -14.46 -0.27
C SER A 88 15.21 -15.31 -1.46
N GLU A 89 16.28 -14.94 -2.15
CA GLU A 89 16.84 -15.72 -3.28
C GLU A 89 17.16 -17.19 -2.89
N ASP A 90 17.31 -17.48 -1.60
CA ASP A 90 17.50 -18.82 -1.03
C ASP A 90 16.18 -19.57 -0.76
N GLY A 91 15.04 -19.03 -1.21
CA GLY A 91 13.73 -19.68 -1.17
C GLY A 91 12.88 -19.42 0.08
N GLY A 92 13.35 -18.63 1.05
CA GLY A 92 12.70 -18.47 2.36
C GLY A 92 12.64 -19.82 3.09
N SER A 93 13.50 -20.02 4.08
CA SER A 93 13.78 -21.33 4.71
C SER A 93 12.56 -22.26 4.81
N ALA A 94 12.69 -23.43 4.16
CA ALA A 94 11.74 -24.54 4.21
C ALA A 94 11.53 -25.11 5.61
#